data_AF-A0A834MCA5-F1
#
_entry.id   AF-A0A834MCA5-F1
#
_cell.length_a   1.000
_cell.length_b   1.000
_cell.length_c   1.000
_cell.angle_alpha   90.00
_cell.angle_beta   90.00
_cell.angle_gamma   90.00
#
_symmetry.space_group_name_H-M   'P 1'
#
loop_
_entity.id
_entity.type
_entity.pdbx_description
1 polymer ?
#
loop_
_entity_poly.entity_id
_entity_poly.type
_entity_poly.pdbx_seq_one_letter_code
_entity_poly.pdbx_strand_id
1 'polypeptide(L)' 'VCIRNCAQCKKMFGPYFEGQLCADACIKFKGKMIPDCEDLTSIAPFLSKFSQY' A
#
# COMPACT_ATOMS: atom_id res chain seq x y z
N VAL A 1 2.93 -12.08 -3.70
CA VAL A 1 3.51 -11.28 -2.60
C VAL A 1 2.87 -9.91 -2.57
N CYS A 2 2.98 -9.10 -3.64
CA CYS A 2 2.40 -7.74 -3.73
C CYS A 2 1.00 -7.55 -3.09
N ILE A 3 -0.04 -8.24 -3.58
CA ILE A 3 -1.42 -8.08 -3.06
C ILE A 3 -1.55 -8.49 -1.59
N ARG A 4 -0.80 -9.53 -1.15
CA ARG A 4 -0.82 -9.95 0.27
C ARG A 4 -0.22 -8.86 1.16
N ASN A 5 0.84 -8.20 0.70
CA ASN A 5 1.44 -7.08 1.41
C ASN A 5 0.49 -5.88 1.43
N CYS A 6 -0.22 -5.57 0.32
CA CYS A 6 -1.26 -4.54 0.36
C CYS A 6 -2.34 -4.83 1.42
N ALA A 7 -2.77 -6.09 1.54
CA ALA A 7 -3.74 -6.48 2.58
C ALA A 7 -3.16 -6.36 4.00
N GLN A 8 -1.88 -6.69 4.19
CA GLN A 8 -1.19 -6.50 5.47
C GLN A 8 -1.09 -5.02 5.83
N CYS A 9 -0.64 -4.16 4.91
CA CYS A 9 -0.50 -2.73 5.15
C CYS A 9 -1.87 -2.10 5.41
N LYS A 10 -2.94 -2.55 4.73
CA LYS A 10 -4.31 -2.11 5.03
C LYS A 10 -4.76 -2.49 6.45
N LYS A 11 -4.37 -3.66 6.97
CA LYS A 11 -4.65 -4.04 8.37
C LYS A 11 -3.84 -3.18 9.36
N MET A 12 -2.60 -2.84 9.02
CA MET A 12 -1.69 -2.11 9.89
C MET A 12 -2.02 -0.61 9.98
N PHE A 13 -2.27 0.03 8.83
CA PHE A 13 -2.51 1.47 8.72
C PHE A 13 -3.99 1.83 8.61
N GLY A 14 -4.87 0.84 8.45
CA GLY A 14 -6.32 1.05 8.44
C GLY A 14 -6.77 2.09 7.40
N PRO A 15 -7.54 3.11 7.79
CA PRO A 15 -8.00 4.17 6.88
C PRO A 15 -6.87 4.97 6.21
N TYR A 16 -5.68 5.03 6.80
CA TYR A 16 -4.55 5.82 6.28
C TYR A 16 -3.85 5.17 5.08
N PHE A 17 -4.25 3.97 4.68
CA PHE A 17 -3.67 3.25 3.55
C PHE A 17 -4.74 2.89 2.52
N GLU A 18 -4.51 3.30 1.28
CA GLU A 18 -5.35 3.08 0.11
C GLU A 18 -5.12 1.67 -0.44
N GLY A 19 -5.62 0.66 0.29
CA GLY A 19 -5.41 -0.75 -0.05
C GLY A 19 -5.90 -1.16 -1.45
N GLN A 20 -6.99 -0.55 -1.93
CA GLN A 20 -7.48 -0.78 -3.29
C GLN A 20 -6.50 -0.24 -4.34
N LEU A 21 -6.03 0.99 -4.16
CA LEU A 21 -5.03 1.61 -5.04
C LEU A 21 -3.73 0.79 -5.09
N CYS A 22 -3.29 0.26 -3.94
CA CYS A 22 -2.16 -0.65 -3.85
C CYS A 22 -2.40 -1.94 -4.66
N ALA A 23 -3.56 -2.58 -4.50
CA ALA A 23 -3.91 -3.79 -5.24
C ALA A 23 -3.98 -3.56 -6.76
N ASP A 24 -4.54 -2.43 -7.19
CA ASP A 24 -4.62 -2.06 -8.60
C ASP A 24 -3.22 -1.85 -9.19
N ALA A 25 -2.31 -1.23 -8.44
CA ALA A 25 -0.91 -1.09 -8.83
C ALA A 25 -0.21 -2.46 -8.95
N CYS A 26 -0.45 -3.38 -8.02
CA CYS A 26 0.06 -4.76 -8.11
C CYS A 26 -0.36 -5.44 -9.42
N ILE A 27 -1.63 -5.28 -9.84
CA ILE A 27 -2.15 -5.86 -11.08
C ILE A 27 -1.51 -5.17 -12.28
N LYS A 28 -1.54 -3.83 -12.32
CA LYS A 28 -1.00 -3.00 -13.43
C LYS A 28 0.47 -3.29 -13.72
N PHE A 29 1.29 -3.42 -12.69
CA PHE A 29 2.72 -3.64 -12.81
C PHE A 29 3.13 -5.11 -12.68
N LYS A 30 2.17 -6.04 -12.69
CA LYS A 30 2.40 -7.50 -12.58
C LYS A 30 3.28 -7.87 -11.38
N GLY A 31 3.12 -7.16 -10.26
CA GLY A 31 3.85 -7.40 -9.02
C GLY A 31 5.34 -7.08 -9.04
N LYS A 32 5.85 -6.31 -10.03
CA LYS A 32 7.26 -5.87 -10.07
C LYS A 32 7.65 -4.93 -8.92
N MET A 33 6.68 -4.17 -8.42
CA MET A 33 6.76 -3.43 -7.17
C MET A 33 6.18 -4.31 -6.07
N ILE A 34 6.92 -4.47 -4.96
CA ILE A 34 6.43 -5.13 -3.76
C ILE A 34 6.37 -4.07 -2.66
N PRO A 35 5.18 -3.66 -2.19
CA PRO A 35 5.07 -2.79 -1.04
C PRO A 35 5.53 -3.53 0.23
N ASP A 36 6.26 -2.84 1.09
CA ASP A 36 6.69 -3.31 2.39
C ASP A 36 6.11 -2.36 3.46
N CYS A 37 5.31 -2.92 4.37
CA CYS A 37 4.58 -2.12 5.36
C CYS A 37 5.50 -1.45 6.39
N GLU A 38 6.75 -1.90 6.50
CA GLU A 38 7.77 -1.34 7.40
C GLU A 38 8.69 -0.35 6.68
N ASP A 39 8.66 -0.29 5.34
CA ASP A 39 9.35 0.71 4.53
C ASP A 39 8.36 1.77 4.00
N LEU A 40 8.31 2.90 4.71
CA LEU A 40 7.47 4.05 4.36
C LEU A 40 7.69 4.54 2.93
N THR A 41 8.89 4.42 2.37
CA THR A 41 9.16 4.89 1.00
C THR A 41 8.49 3.99 -0.03
N SER A 42 8.40 2.68 0.24
CA SER A 42 7.74 1.70 -0.63
C SER A 42 6.21 1.86 -0.65
N ILE A 43 5.62 2.35 0.44
CA ILE A 43 4.17 2.52 0.60
C ILE A 43 3.68 3.96 0.49
N ALA A 44 4.58 4.95 0.43
CA ALA A 44 4.24 6.37 0.32
C ALA A 44 3.19 6.68 -0.77
N PRO A 45 3.21 6.05 -1.97
CA PRO A 45 2.18 6.30 -2.99
C PRO A 45 0.75 5.89 -2.58
N PHE A 46 0.62 5.05 -1.55
CA PHE A 46 -0.64 4.47 -1.10
C PHE A 46 -1.08 5.01 0.27
N LEU A 47 -0.34 5.94 0.88
CA LEU A 47 -0.75 6.58 2.12
C LEU A 47 -1.71 7.74 1.81
N SER A 48 -2.84 7.79 2.50
CA SER A 48 -3.82 8.87 2.35
C SER A 48 -3.26 10.16 2.94
N LYS A 49 -3.39 11.28 2.21
CA LYS A 49 -2.93 12.62 2.65
C LYS A 49 -3.68 13.19 3.85
N PHE A 50 -4.75 12.52 4.31
CA PHE A 50 -5.57 12.94 5.44
C PHE A 50 -4.92 12.75 6.82
N SER A 51 -3.66 12.30 6.89
CA SER A 51 -2.87 12.20 8.13
C SER A 51 -2.07 13.46 8.51
N GLN A 52 -2.37 14.62 7.92
CA GLN A 52 -1.70 15.91 8.22
C GLN A 52 -2.56 16.92 9.02
N TYR A 53 -3.60 16.47 9.74
CA TYR A 53 -4.34 17.31 10.69
C TYR A 53 -4.42 16.64 12.06
#